data_AF-A0A662D0M3-F1
#
_entry.id   AF-A0A662D0M3-F1
#
_cell.length_a   1.000
_cell.length_b   1.000
_cell.length_c   1.000
_cell.angle_alpha   90.00
_cell.angle_beta   90.00
_cell.angle_gamma   90.00
#
_symmetry.space_group_name_H-M   'P 1'
#
loop_
_entity.id
_entity.type
_entity.pdbx_description
1 polymer ?
#
loop_
_entity_poly.entity_id
_entity_poly.type
_entity_poly.pdbx_seq_one_letter_code
_entity_poly.pdbx_strand_id
1 'polypeptide(L)'
;MLCRTLIFTLLFWSSALCLGQSASVHAVTPDYAGQTISTIIASNPFISFAEFSQTMVCNEQGEFEQPIPLKAPKVVQFETGVYQLYLYMMPGFHYEVEFPEYIEKKWEEQISPFYQPLAMPLAVLSRTSLSTQERIDGSMDVNHVIATFDSLFIIANREIIAHRKSGQQVNTDSLIQQLEATFHTDTSRFFSDYRRFRYGALKLNEGRTGLA
;
A
#
# COMPACT_ATOMS: atom_id res chain seq x y z
N MET A 1 59.37 13.86 12.27
CA MET A 1 58.20 14.44 11.57
C MET A 1 57.68 13.40 10.58
N LEU A 2 56.84 12.45 11.02
CA LEU A 2 56.38 11.33 10.16
C LEU A 2 55.05 10.72 10.65
N CYS A 3 54.22 11.51 11.33
CA CYS A 3 52.97 11.03 11.94
C CYS A 3 51.82 12.03 11.74
N ARG A 4 51.76 12.68 10.57
CA ARG A 4 50.67 13.62 10.22
C ARG A 4 49.98 13.33 8.89
N THR A 5 50.53 12.42 8.07
CA THR A 5 50.00 12.11 6.73
C THR A 5 49.14 10.84 6.68
N LEU A 6 49.00 10.09 7.78
CA LEU A 6 48.27 8.81 7.82
C LEU A 6 46.80 8.92 8.30
N ILE A 7 46.36 10.12 8.68
CA ILE A 7 44.98 10.35 9.17
C ILE A 7 44.04 10.78 8.03
N PHE A 8 44.56 11.24 6.89
CA PHE A 8 43.72 11.79 5.81
C PHE A 8 43.20 10.76 4.80
N THR A 9 43.69 9.51 4.83
CA THR A 9 43.22 8.45 3.92
C THR A 9 42.16 7.54 4.52
N LEU A 10 41.90 7.60 5.83
CA LEU A 10 40.87 6.78 6.49
C LEU A 10 39.45 7.41 6.47
N LEU A 11 39.33 8.67 6.05
CA LEU A 11 38.05 9.41 6.03
C LEU A 11 37.33 9.37 4.68
N PHE A 12 37.89 8.73 3.66
CA PHE A 12 37.30 8.65 2.32
C PHE A 12 36.55 7.35 2.03
N TRP A 13 36.43 6.45 3.01
CA TRP A 13 35.76 5.14 2.85
C TRP A 13 34.44 4.98 3.60
N SER A 14 33.89 6.07 4.14
CA SER A 14 32.59 6.05 4.83
C SER A 14 31.44 6.70 4.03
N SER A 15 31.68 7.16 2.80
CA SER A 15 30.66 7.81 1.96
C SER A 15 29.92 6.90 0.99
N ALA A 16 30.23 5.60 0.94
CA ALA A 16 29.51 4.62 0.14
C ALA A 16 28.77 3.66 1.06
N LEU A 17 27.49 3.95 1.36
CA LEU A 17 26.39 3.02 1.69
C LEU A 17 25.20 3.83 2.24
N CYS A 18 24.72 4.80 1.46
CA CYS A 18 23.33 5.24 1.55
C CYS A 18 22.72 5.14 0.15
N LEU A 19 22.89 3.97 -0.47
CA LEU A 19 22.01 3.57 -1.56
C LEU A 19 20.69 3.23 -0.87
N GLY A 20 19.63 4.01 -1.15
CA GLY A 20 18.29 3.66 -0.68
C GLY A 20 18.01 2.20 -1.05
N GLN A 21 17.59 1.41 -0.06
CA GLN A 21 17.34 -0.01 -0.29
C GLN A 21 16.13 -0.14 -1.22
N SER A 22 16.33 -0.65 -2.42
CA SER A 22 15.22 -0.98 -3.32
C SER A 22 14.34 -2.04 -2.67
N ALA A 23 13.04 -1.87 -2.77
CA ALA A 23 12.11 -2.98 -2.64
C ALA A 23 11.87 -3.57 -4.04
N SER A 24 11.24 -4.73 -4.13
CA SER A 24 10.77 -5.24 -5.42
C SER A 24 9.43 -5.93 -5.29
N VAL A 25 8.67 -5.93 -6.38
CA VAL A 25 7.42 -6.67 -6.54
C VAL A 25 7.59 -7.65 -7.68
N HIS A 26 7.13 -8.88 -7.46
CA HIS A 26 7.07 -9.93 -8.46
C HIS A 26 5.68 -10.56 -8.48
N ALA A 27 5.19 -10.83 -9.68
CA ALA A 27 3.93 -11.51 -9.93
C ALA A 27 4.01 -12.32 -11.21
N VAL A 28 3.29 -13.44 -11.27
CA VAL A 28 3.08 -14.23 -12.49
C VAL A 28 1.59 -14.44 -12.67
N THR A 29 1.00 -13.79 -13.68
CA THR A 29 -0.44 -13.88 -13.95
C THR A 29 -0.67 -13.95 -15.46
N PRO A 30 -0.95 -15.13 -16.04
CA PRO A 30 -0.98 -15.33 -17.50
C PRO A 30 -1.85 -14.35 -18.28
N ASP A 31 -3.00 -13.94 -17.73
CA ASP A 31 -3.92 -13.00 -18.38
C ASP A 31 -3.33 -11.60 -18.57
N TYR A 32 -2.20 -11.30 -17.92
CA TYR A 32 -1.46 -10.06 -18.07
C TYR A 32 -0.39 -10.14 -19.16
N ALA A 33 -0.24 -11.23 -19.90
CA ALA A 33 0.76 -11.34 -20.96
C ALA A 33 0.65 -10.18 -21.98
N GLY A 34 1.73 -9.42 -22.16
CA GLY A 34 1.75 -8.23 -23.01
C GLY A 34 0.96 -7.02 -22.48
N GLN A 35 0.32 -7.13 -21.32
CA GLN A 35 -0.37 -6.02 -20.68
C GLN A 35 0.60 -5.10 -19.96
N THR A 36 0.14 -3.87 -19.71
CA THR A 36 0.93 -2.82 -19.08
C THR A 36 0.53 -2.63 -17.63
N ILE A 37 1.53 -2.49 -16.75
CA ILE A 37 1.37 -2.12 -15.34
C ILE A 37 2.14 -0.83 -15.10
N SER A 38 1.43 0.19 -14.63
CA SER A 38 2.02 1.48 -14.25
C SER A 38 2.16 1.57 -12.74
N THR A 39 3.40 1.65 -12.26
CA THR A 39 3.73 1.74 -10.85
C THR A 39 3.93 3.21 -10.47
N ILE A 40 3.22 3.67 -9.45
CA ILE A 40 3.16 5.08 -9.04
C ILE A 40 3.36 5.19 -7.53
N ILE A 41 4.19 6.15 -7.11
CA ILE A 41 4.29 6.61 -5.72
C ILE A 41 3.97 8.11 -5.70
N ALA A 42 2.88 8.48 -5.05
CA ALA A 42 2.50 9.88 -4.89
C ALA A 42 3.53 10.63 -4.03
N SER A 43 3.91 11.86 -4.45
CA SER A 43 4.83 12.69 -3.66
C SER A 43 4.24 13.12 -2.32
N ASN A 44 2.93 13.35 -2.28
CA ASN A 44 2.15 13.60 -1.09
C ASN A 44 0.66 13.27 -1.39
N PRO A 45 -0.21 13.16 -0.37
CA PRO A 45 -1.60 12.72 -0.57
C PRO A 45 -2.52 13.77 -1.20
N PHE A 46 -2.04 14.97 -1.52
CA PHE A 46 -2.86 16.10 -1.99
C PHE A 46 -2.48 16.61 -3.39
N ILE A 47 -1.27 16.32 -3.88
CA ILE A 47 -0.73 16.85 -5.15
C ILE A 47 -0.55 15.70 -6.14
N SER A 48 -0.88 15.96 -7.40
CA SER A 48 -0.82 15.01 -8.53
C SER A 48 0.60 14.67 -9.01
N PHE A 49 1.65 15.22 -8.41
CA PHE A 49 3.02 14.91 -8.81
C PHE A 49 3.48 13.59 -8.20
N ALA A 50 3.94 12.66 -9.03
CA ALA A 50 4.51 11.40 -8.58
C ALA A 50 5.98 11.57 -8.16
N GLU A 51 6.34 11.08 -6.97
CA GLU A 51 7.75 10.91 -6.57
C GLU A 51 8.44 9.84 -7.42
N PHE A 52 7.68 8.82 -7.82
CA PHE A 52 8.13 7.75 -8.69
C PHE A 52 6.99 7.36 -9.64
N SER A 53 7.29 7.20 -10.91
CA SER A 53 6.37 6.65 -11.91
C SER A 53 7.17 5.85 -12.93
N GLN A 54 6.81 4.59 -13.12
CA GLN A 54 7.41 3.73 -14.12
C GLN A 54 6.37 2.75 -14.63
N THR A 55 6.37 2.57 -15.94
CA THR A 55 5.46 1.67 -16.64
C THR A 55 6.25 0.50 -17.20
N MET A 56 5.74 -0.72 -17.03
CA MET A 56 6.35 -1.95 -17.54
C MET A 56 5.30 -2.79 -18.27
N VAL A 57 5.77 -3.55 -19.25
CA VAL A 57 4.96 -4.53 -19.99
C VAL A 57 5.29 -5.91 -19.42
N CYS A 58 4.28 -6.69 -19.06
CA CYS A 58 4.49 -8.07 -18.62
C CYS A 58 4.99 -8.94 -19.79
N ASN A 59 5.81 -9.94 -19.50
CA ASN A 59 6.35 -10.81 -20.54
C ASN A 59 5.28 -11.75 -21.13
N GLU A 60 5.69 -12.64 -22.04
CA GLU A 60 4.80 -13.59 -22.71
C GLU A 60 4.10 -14.59 -21.76
N GLN A 61 4.63 -14.76 -20.55
CA GLN A 61 4.07 -15.61 -19.50
C GLN A 61 3.17 -14.81 -18.53
N GLY A 62 3.00 -13.51 -18.74
CA GLY A 62 2.30 -12.63 -17.81
C GLY A 62 3.06 -12.35 -16.52
N GLU A 63 4.38 -12.52 -16.55
CA GLU A 63 5.27 -12.22 -15.42
C GLU A 63 5.68 -10.75 -15.41
N PHE A 64 5.69 -10.19 -14.21
CA PHE A 64 6.05 -8.83 -13.88
C PHE A 64 7.03 -8.86 -12.71
N GLU A 65 8.22 -8.30 -12.89
CA GLU A 65 9.16 -8.04 -11.81
C GLU A 65 9.65 -6.60 -11.91
N GLN A 66 9.48 -5.83 -10.83
CA GLN A 66 9.92 -4.44 -10.80
C GLN A 66 10.67 -4.10 -9.52
N PRO A 67 11.92 -3.60 -9.61
CA PRO A 67 12.58 -2.93 -8.51
C PRO A 67 12.00 -1.52 -8.32
N ILE A 68 11.69 -1.18 -7.07
CA ILE A 68 11.05 0.07 -6.68
C ILE A 68 11.93 0.78 -5.64
N PRO A 69 12.49 1.96 -5.96
CA PRO A 69 13.37 2.68 -5.04
C PRO A 69 12.55 3.26 -3.88
N LEU A 70 12.76 2.75 -2.67
CA LEU A 70 12.09 3.24 -1.46
C LEU A 70 13.11 3.74 -0.43
N LYS A 71 12.86 4.94 0.11
CA LYS A 71 13.66 5.50 1.22
C LYS A 71 13.01 5.29 2.59
N ALA A 72 11.69 5.07 2.59
CA ALA A 72 10.87 4.86 3.77
C ALA A 72 9.65 4.01 3.37
N PRO A 73 8.90 3.44 4.33
CA PRO A 73 7.64 2.77 4.05
C PRO A 73 6.67 3.69 3.30
N LYS A 74 6.09 3.20 2.21
CA LYS A 74 5.22 3.98 1.31
C LYS A 74 4.07 3.10 0.80
N VAL A 75 2.96 3.73 0.48
CA VAL A 75 1.92 3.11 -0.37
C VAL A 75 2.39 3.23 -1.81
N VAL A 76 2.46 2.10 -2.49
CA VAL A 76 2.77 1.99 -3.92
C VAL A 76 1.49 1.61 -4.64
N GLN A 77 1.19 2.30 -5.73
CA GLN A 77 0.02 2.07 -6.57
C GLN A 77 0.43 1.36 -7.85
N PHE A 78 -0.38 0.40 -8.28
CA PHE A 78 -0.24 -0.30 -9.56
C PHE A 78 -1.51 -0.08 -10.36
N GLU A 79 -1.40 0.64 -11.47
CA GLU A 79 -2.51 0.92 -12.38
C GLU A 79 -2.41 0.02 -13.61
N THR A 80 -3.46 -0.76 -13.84
CA THR A 80 -3.54 -1.72 -14.95
C THR A 80 -4.99 -2.12 -15.20
N GLY A 81 -5.38 -2.28 -16.48
CA GLY A 81 -6.79 -2.55 -16.81
C GLY A 81 -7.72 -1.56 -16.12
N VAL A 82 -8.81 -2.05 -15.53
CA VAL A 82 -9.74 -1.23 -14.71
C VAL A 82 -9.26 -0.95 -13.28
N TYR A 83 -8.11 -1.46 -12.86
CA TYR A 83 -7.68 -1.48 -11.47
C TYR A 83 -6.74 -0.33 -11.11
N GLN A 84 -6.86 0.10 -9.86
CA GLN A 84 -5.85 0.87 -9.14
C GLN A 84 -5.52 0.11 -7.85
N LEU A 85 -4.55 -0.78 -7.96
CA LEU A 85 -4.13 -1.65 -6.86
C LEU A 85 -3.21 -0.88 -5.94
N TYR A 86 -3.24 -1.15 -4.63
CA TYR A 86 -2.33 -0.50 -3.68
C TYR A 86 -1.65 -1.52 -2.76
N LEU A 87 -0.39 -1.26 -2.45
CA LEU A 87 0.45 -2.09 -1.60
C LEU A 87 1.28 -1.23 -0.64
N TYR A 88 1.28 -1.56 0.64
CA TYR A 88 2.18 -0.95 1.63
C TYR A 88 3.53 -1.66 1.57
N MET A 89 4.53 -0.95 1.03
CA MET A 89 5.86 -1.49 0.80
C MET A 89 6.89 -0.86 1.75
N MET A 90 7.87 -1.66 2.16
CA MET A 90 9.01 -1.23 2.97
C MET A 90 10.32 -1.40 2.19
N PRO A 91 11.30 -0.50 2.35
CA PRO A 91 12.64 -0.66 1.79
C PRO A 91 13.28 -1.98 2.21
N GLY A 92 14.03 -2.62 1.30
CA GLY A 92 14.78 -3.83 1.62
C GLY A 92 13.96 -5.12 1.67
N PHE A 93 12.75 -5.11 1.10
CA PHE A 93 11.89 -6.29 1.00
C PHE A 93 11.52 -6.61 -0.45
N HIS A 94 11.41 -7.90 -0.74
CA HIS A 94 10.83 -8.45 -1.96
C HIS A 94 9.42 -8.95 -1.67
N TYR A 95 8.46 -8.60 -2.53
CA TYR A 95 7.05 -8.95 -2.39
C TYR A 95 6.64 -9.85 -3.56
N GLU A 96 6.17 -11.05 -3.23
CA GLU A 96 5.46 -11.92 -4.16
C GLU A 96 3.98 -11.58 -4.05
N VAL A 97 3.35 -11.20 -5.16
CA VAL A 97 1.97 -10.71 -5.17
C VAL A 97 1.11 -11.41 -6.21
N GLU A 98 -0.20 -11.35 -6.02
CA GLU A 98 -1.20 -11.87 -6.96
C GLU A 98 -2.06 -10.72 -7.49
N PHE A 99 -2.00 -10.51 -8.80
CA PHE A 99 -2.90 -9.58 -9.48
C PHE A 99 -4.28 -10.23 -9.69
N PRO A 100 -5.38 -9.46 -9.59
CA PRO A 100 -6.71 -9.97 -9.91
C PRO A 100 -6.80 -10.30 -11.41
N GLU A 101 -7.81 -11.08 -11.82
CA GLU A 101 -8.11 -11.33 -13.24
C GLU A 101 -8.09 -10.02 -14.06
N TYR A 102 -7.43 -10.03 -15.22
CA TYR A 102 -7.30 -8.81 -16.02
C TYR A 102 -8.64 -8.41 -16.64
N ILE A 103 -9.05 -7.17 -16.41
CA ILE A 103 -10.23 -6.58 -17.04
C ILE A 103 -9.79 -5.34 -17.80
N GLU A 104 -9.95 -5.36 -19.11
CA GLU A 104 -9.63 -4.23 -19.97
C GLU A 104 -10.64 -3.08 -19.75
N LYS A 105 -10.12 -1.85 -19.68
CA LYS A 105 -10.96 -0.65 -19.68
C LYS A 105 -11.68 -0.52 -21.01
N LYS A 106 -12.98 -0.28 -20.98
CA LYS A 106 -13.74 0.04 -22.20
C LYS A 106 -13.27 1.37 -22.78
N TRP A 107 -13.43 1.55 -24.08
CA TRP A 107 -13.02 2.77 -24.77
C TRP A 107 -13.62 4.03 -24.13
N GLU A 108 -14.90 4.00 -23.77
CA GLU A 108 -15.60 5.13 -23.14
C GLU A 108 -15.01 5.47 -21.77
N GLU A 109 -14.51 4.47 -21.05
CA GLU A 109 -13.86 4.63 -19.75
C GLU A 109 -12.46 5.23 -19.90
N GLN A 110 -11.72 4.85 -20.95
CA GLN A 110 -10.37 5.38 -21.22
C GLN A 110 -10.36 6.89 -21.49
N ILE A 111 -11.38 7.41 -22.17
CA ILE A 111 -11.48 8.83 -22.52
C ILE A 111 -12.27 9.66 -21.52
N SER A 112 -12.94 9.02 -20.56
CA SER A 112 -13.83 9.71 -19.64
C SER A 112 -13.05 10.40 -18.50
N PRO A 113 -13.21 11.72 -18.31
CA PRO A 113 -12.63 12.41 -17.15
C PRO A 113 -13.32 12.05 -15.83
N PHE A 114 -14.45 11.34 -15.89
CA PHE A 114 -15.20 10.88 -14.72
C PHE A 114 -14.94 9.42 -14.36
N TYR A 115 -14.08 8.74 -15.13
CA TYR A 115 -13.70 7.37 -14.84
C TYR A 115 -13.11 7.27 -13.43
N GLN A 116 -13.51 6.24 -12.68
CA GLN A 116 -12.97 5.90 -11.38
C GLN A 116 -12.49 4.45 -11.44
N PRO A 117 -11.19 4.20 -11.23
CA PRO A 117 -10.68 2.84 -11.23
C PRO A 117 -11.21 2.05 -10.04
N LEU A 118 -11.20 0.73 -10.17
CA LEU A 118 -11.48 -0.17 -9.05
C LEU A 118 -10.28 -0.20 -8.11
N ALA A 119 -10.36 0.59 -7.04
CA ALA A 119 -9.32 0.66 -6.02
C ALA A 119 -9.43 -0.50 -5.02
N MET A 120 -8.38 -1.31 -4.89
CA MET A 120 -8.36 -2.45 -3.97
C MET A 120 -6.94 -2.83 -3.54
N PRO A 121 -6.76 -3.48 -2.37
CA PRO A 121 -5.43 -3.89 -1.92
C PRO A 121 -4.88 -5.00 -2.83
N LEU A 122 -3.59 -4.93 -3.14
CA LEU A 122 -2.89 -5.99 -3.85
C LEU A 122 -2.59 -7.15 -2.90
N ALA A 123 -2.94 -8.38 -3.30
CA ALA A 123 -2.74 -9.55 -2.47
C ALA A 123 -1.24 -9.89 -2.38
N VAL A 124 -0.71 -9.99 -1.17
CA VAL A 124 0.66 -10.45 -0.91
C VAL A 124 0.61 -11.95 -0.66
N LEU A 125 1.31 -12.72 -1.49
CA LEU A 125 1.50 -14.16 -1.30
C LEU A 125 2.62 -14.41 -0.29
N SER A 126 3.68 -13.61 -0.34
CA SER A 126 4.74 -13.62 0.66
C SER A 126 5.59 -12.36 0.59
N ARG A 127 6.34 -12.11 1.67
CA ARG A 127 7.34 -11.05 1.71
C ARG A 127 8.67 -11.60 2.23
N THR A 128 9.75 -11.34 1.51
CA THR A 128 11.11 -11.77 1.88
C THR A 128 11.98 -10.56 2.21
N SER A 129 12.64 -10.58 3.38
CA SER A 129 13.67 -9.59 3.73
C SER A 129 14.93 -9.81 2.90
N LEU A 130 15.39 -8.79 2.17
CA LEU A 130 16.61 -8.90 1.37
C LEU A 130 17.88 -9.00 2.23
N SER A 131 17.83 -8.50 3.47
CA SER A 131 18.98 -8.50 4.40
C SER A 131 19.09 -9.78 5.22
N THR A 132 17.97 -10.28 5.73
CA THR A 132 17.95 -11.46 6.63
C THR A 132 17.53 -12.74 5.91
N GLN A 133 16.99 -12.63 4.69
CA GLN A 133 16.39 -13.74 3.93
C GLN A 133 15.18 -14.38 4.63
N GLU A 134 14.67 -13.74 5.68
CA GLU A 134 13.45 -14.16 6.36
C GLU A 134 12.26 -13.97 5.42
N ARG A 135 11.49 -15.05 5.24
CA ARG A 135 10.26 -15.06 4.45
C ARG A 135 9.05 -15.11 5.38
N ILE A 136 8.15 -14.15 5.20
CA ILE A 136 6.87 -14.04 5.89
C ILE A 136 5.78 -14.47 4.92
N ASP A 137 4.92 -15.38 5.37
CA ASP A 137 3.72 -15.78 4.63
C ASP A 137 2.76 -14.60 4.47
N GLY A 138 2.09 -14.53 3.31
CA GLY A 138 1.13 -13.47 2.99
C GLY A 138 0.05 -13.26 4.05
N SER A 139 -0.47 -14.35 4.66
CA SER A 139 -1.49 -14.27 5.72
C SER A 139 -0.99 -13.62 7.01
N MET A 140 0.34 -13.60 7.21
CA MET A 140 1.00 -12.93 8.33
C MET A 140 1.54 -11.55 7.95
N ASP A 141 1.42 -11.14 6.69
CA ASP A 141 1.89 -9.84 6.23
C ASP A 141 0.95 -8.72 6.66
N VAL A 142 1.53 -7.55 6.94
CA VAL A 142 0.77 -6.36 7.36
C VAL A 142 -0.26 -5.93 6.32
N ASN A 143 0.00 -6.17 5.02
CA ASN A 143 -0.97 -5.87 3.96
C ASN A 143 -2.22 -6.72 4.06
N HIS A 144 -2.11 -7.99 4.45
CA HIS A 144 -3.26 -8.87 4.65
C HIS A 144 -4.11 -8.42 5.84
N VAL A 145 -3.46 -8.05 6.94
CA VAL A 145 -4.16 -7.57 8.14
C VAL A 145 -4.86 -6.23 7.85
N ILE A 146 -4.21 -5.32 7.12
CA ILE A 146 -4.83 -4.06 6.65
C ILE A 146 -6.04 -4.35 5.74
N ALA A 147 -5.90 -5.21 4.74
CA ALA A 147 -6.99 -5.53 3.82
C ALA A 147 -8.21 -6.12 4.54
N THR A 148 -7.97 -6.98 5.52
CA THR A 148 -9.01 -7.58 6.38
C THR A 148 -9.72 -6.50 7.20
N PHE A 149 -8.94 -5.63 7.86
CA PHE A 149 -9.51 -4.51 8.61
C PHE A 149 -10.31 -3.56 7.72
N ASP A 150 -9.80 -3.20 6.55
CA ASP A 150 -10.44 -2.26 5.64
C ASP A 150 -11.78 -2.79 5.12
N SER A 151 -11.87 -4.09 4.90
CA SER A 151 -13.13 -4.74 4.52
C SER A 151 -14.19 -4.59 5.61
N LEU A 152 -13.83 -4.87 6.87
CA LEU A 152 -14.74 -4.69 8.02
C LEU A 152 -15.07 -3.21 8.27
N PHE A 153 -14.07 -2.35 8.14
CA PHE A 153 -14.23 -0.90 8.26
C PHE A 153 -15.22 -0.35 7.25
N ILE A 154 -15.15 -0.77 5.98
CA ILE A 154 -16.07 -0.30 4.93
C ILE A 154 -17.52 -0.66 5.27
N ILE A 155 -17.75 -1.85 5.82
CA ILE A 155 -19.08 -2.29 6.27
C ILE A 155 -19.58 -1.37 7.40
N ALA A 156 -18.79 -1.18 8.45
CA ALA A 156 -19.15 -0.31 9.57
C ALA A 156 -19.37 1.15 9.12
N ASN A 157 -18.53 1.67 8.22
CA ASN A 157 -18.65 3.01 7.70
C ASN A 157 -19.93 3.20 6.86
N ARG A 158 -20.30 2.19 6.05
CA ARG A 158 -21.55 2.20 5.29
C ARG A 158 -22.77 2.23 6.21
N GLU A 159 -22.75 1.46 7.29
CA GLU A 159 -23.79 1.46 8.32
C GLU A 159 -23.95 2.85 8.96
N ILE A 160 -22.84 3.47 9.38
CA ILE A 160 -22.84 4.83 9.95
C ILE A 160 -23.42 5.86 8.97
N ILE A 161 -22.97 5.82 7.72
CA ILE A 161 -23.46 6.74 6.68
C ILE A 161 -24.95 6.52 6.40
N ALA A 162 -25.41 5.27 6.37
CA ALA A 162 -26.82 4.95 6.17
C ALA A 162 -27.70 5.49 7.31
N HIS A 163 -27.33 5.24 8.56
CA HIS A 163 -28.05 5.76 9.73
C HIS A 163 -28.10 7.29 9.72
N ARG A 164 -26.97 7.95 9.45
CA ARG A 164 -26.90 9.42 9.34
C ARG A 164 -27.86 9.95 8.28
N LYS A 165 -27.90 9.33 7.09
CA LYS A 165 -28.82 9.73 6.01
C LYS A 165 -30.29 9.58 6.41
N SER A 166 -30.61 8.58 7.23
CA SER A 166 -31.97 8.37 7.76
C SER A 166 -32.30 9.17 9.03
N GLY A 167 -31.37 9.99 9.55
CA GLY A 167 -31.54 10.70 10.83
C GLY A 167 -31.54 9.80 12.07
N GLN A 168 -31.14 8.53 11.92
CA GLN A 168 -31.00 7.59 13.02
C GLN A 168 -29.65 7.77 13.71
N GLN A 169 -29.63 7.61 15.02
CA GLN A 169 -28.38 7.58 15.76
C GLN A 169 -27.79 6.16 15.73
N VAL A 170 -26.51 6.08 15.34
CA VAL A 170 -25.71 4.87 15.45
C VAL A 170 -24.76 5.01 16.65
N ASN A 171 -24.52 3.92 17.36
CA ASN A 171 -23.50 3.90 18.40
C ASN A 171 -22.14 3.57 17.77
N THR A 172 -21.47 4.59 17.23
CA THR A 172 -20.15 4.45 16.61
C THR A 172 -19.11 3.81 17.52
N ASP A 173 -19.19 4.05 18.85
CA ASP A 173 -18.25 3.44 19.81
C ASP A 173 -18.43 1.92 19.88
N SER A 174 -19.67 1.44 19.80
CA SER A 174 -19.94 0.00 19.76
C SER A 174 -19.39 -0.64 18.48
N LEU A 175 -19.56 0.02 17.33
CA LEU A 175 -18.99 -0.46 16.06
C LEU A 175 -17.45 -0.48 16.10
N ILE A 176 -16.82 0.56 16.66
CA ILE A 176 -15.37 0.60 16.85
C ILE A 176 -14.91 -0.54 17.76
N GLN A 177 -15.60 -0.80 18.87
CA GLN A 177 -15.26 -1.91 19.77
C GLN A 177 -15.39 -3.28 19.09
N GLN A 178 -16.40 -3.48 18.24
CA GLN A 178 -16.55 -4.71 17.46
C GLN A 178 -15.40 -4.90 16.46
N LEU A 179 -15.00 -3.84 15.76
CA LEU A 179 -13.82 -3.86 14.90
C LEU A 179 -12.57 -4.20 15.71
N GLU A 180 -12.35 -3.51 16.84
CA GLU A 180 -11.17 -3.68 17.69
C GLU A 180 -11.06 -5.09 18.27
N ALA A 181 -12.19 -5.72 18.62
CA ALA A 181 -12.23 -7.08 19.14
C ALA A 181 -11.62 -8.10 18.15
N THR A 182 -11.66 -7.84 16.85
CA THR A 182 -11.06 -8.73 15.83
C THR A 182 -9.53 -8.67 15.84
N PHE A 183 -8.94 -7.55 16.26
CA PHE A 183 -7.52 -7.25 16.10
C PHE A 183 -6.78 -6.99 17.43
N HIS A 184 -7.40 -7.29 18.56
CA HIS A 184 -6.86 -7.01 19.90
C HIS A 184 -5.56 -7.77 20.23
N THR A 185 -5.28 -8.87 19.53
CA THR A 185 -4.05 -9.65 19.68
C THR A 185 -2.88 -9.13 18.84
N ASP A 186 -3.14 -8.23 17.87
CA ASP A 186 -2.11 -7.64 17.04
C ASP A 186 -1.32 -6.59 17.83
N THR A 187 -0.01 -6.77 17.91
CA THR A 187 0.92 -5.91 18.67
C THR A 187 1.71 -4.94 17.79
N SER A 188 1.46 -4.92 16.48
CA SER A 188 2.12 -4.02 15.54
C SER A 188 1.72 -2.58 15.81
N ARG A 189 2.72 -1.77 16.20
CA ARG A 189 2.52 -0.33 16.41
C ARG A 189 1.95 0.35 15.16
N PHE A 190 2.50 0.00 13.99
CA PHE A 190 2.04 0.57 12.72
C PHE A 190 0.55 0.27 12.48
N PHE A 191 0.12 -0.98 12.67
CA PHE A 191 -1.27 -1.35 12.44
C PHE A 191 -2.21 -0.78 13.51
N SER A 192 -1.76 -0.67 14.76
CA SER A 192 -2.51 0.04 15.81
C SER A 192 -2.72 1.52 15.46
N ASP A 193 -1.67 2.22 15.02
CA ASP A 193 -1.75 3.62 14.60
C ASP A 193 -2.69 3.79 13.38
N TYR A 194 -2.60 2.85 12.43
CA TYR A 194 -3.48 2.80 11.27
C TYR A 194 -4.97 2.67 11.65
N ARG A 195 -5.31 1.68 12.50
CA ARG A 195 -6.68 1.47 12.97
C ARG A 195 -7.21 2.70 13.70
N ARG A 196 -6.40 3.30 14.57
CA ARG A 196 -6.76 4.54 15.30
C ARG A 196 -7.07 5.69 14.36
N PHE A 197 -6.25 5.90 13.33
CA PHE A 197 -6.52 6.91 12.29
C PHE A 197 -7.87 6.65 11.62
N ARG A 198 -8.15 5.40 11.24
CA ARG A 198 -9.39 5.00 10.57
C ARG A 198 -10.61 5.18 11.48
N TYR A 199 -10.53 4.84 12.77
CA TYR A 199 -11.62 5.12 13.73
C TYR A 199 -11.96 6.60 13.83
N GLY A 200 -10.97 7.50 13.70
CA GLY A 200 -11.20 8.93 13.58
C GLY A 200 -12.12 9.29 12.41
N ALA A 201 -11.96 8.62 11.26
CA ALA A 201 -12.84 8.82 10.11
C ALA A 201 -14.29 8.35 10.38
N LEU A 202 -14.50 7.26 11.12
CA LEU A 202 -15.85 6.83 11.53
C LEU A 202 -16.53 7.90 12.40
N LYS A 203 -15.77 8.45 13.36
CA LYS A 203 -16.23 9.53 14.25
C LYS A 203 -16.55 10.83 13.52
N LEU A 204 -15.82 11.15 12.46
CA LEU A 204 -16.18 12.29 11.59
C LEU A 204 -17.47 12.00 10.81
N ASN A 205 -17.62 10.78 10.29
CA ASN A 205 -18.77 10.40 9.47
C ASN A 205 -20.07 10.29 10.26
N GLU A 206 -20.01 10.05 11.58
CA GLU A 206 -21.18 10.05 12.48
C GLU A 206 -21.89 11.41 12.54
N GLY A 207 -21.21 12.50 12.15
CA GLY A 207 -21.81 13.84 12.01
C GLY A 207 -22.09 14.56 13.32
N ARG A 208 -21.63 14.03 14.47
CA ARG A 208 -21.72 14.69 15.78
C ARG A 208 -20.61 15.72 15.99
N THR A 209 -19.46 15.51 15.36
CA THR A 209 -18.32 16.45 15.36
C THR A 209 -18.52 17.49 14.27
N GLY A 210 -19.46 18.41 14.49
CA GLY A 210 -19.44 19.69 13.77
C GLY A 210 -18.24 20.51 14.26
N LEU A 211 -17.49 21.12 13.34
CA LEU A 211 -16.74 22.33 13.68
C LEU A 211 -17.77 23.41 13.99
N ALA A 212 -18.25 23.42 15.24
CA ALA A 212 -18.99 24.54 15.81
C ALA A 212 -17.99 25.61 16.26
#